data_AF-E6SU89-F1
#
_entry.id   AF-E6SU89-F1
#
_cell.length_a   1.000
_cell.length_b   1.000
_cell.length_c   1.000
_cell.angle_alpha   90.00
_cell.angle_beta   90.00
_cell.angle_gamma   90.00
#
_symmetry.space_group_name_H-M   'P 1'
#
loop_
_entity.id
_entity.type
_entity.pdbx_description
1 polymer ?
#
loop_
_entity_poly.entity_id
_entity_poly.type
_entity_poly.pdbx_seq_one_letter_code
_entity_poly.pdbx_strand_id
1 'polypeptide(L)'
;MLIRNFSVSDVLGHRFFCVFLCGKTIHMNETIITLFGTIDRYCYGKNYIKYFLDKAQGNPVRLKVTSYGGDVAEAVAISNLLAEHGDVTVEFIGFNASAATWMAFGARSIEIHEDAMWLAHKSSIGVDIYGSLNVDQLEEKIRELENARKNAEAIDLMIAKKYADRCKKTVKDVIGLMSESRWMPSSEAKDWGFVDKVIPGINKRIQITDEIIGCFNAVGLPVPVLTEDNGAKSSGLVTQILESFKSFLSNKDVSLTNSITMRKEFQFINQLLNCEGVEEKDGKVSLTEENLKVINDGIKKAYNAQKKAEDDLAEVVNELDSLSDSIKDAAGNKAKVQVIRNIVSKIPGTSTISHQENDEDNKFADIATDPINRYENE
;
A
#
# COMPACT_ATOMS: atom_id res chain seq x y z
N MET A 1 -24.67 -85.68 45.84
CA MET A 1 -26.11 -85.68 46.19
C MET A 1 -26.53 -84.25 46.46
N LEU A 2 -27.43 -83.69 45.63
CA LEU A 2 -28.28 -82.46 45.76
C LEU A 2 -27.57 -81.10 46.08
N ILE A 3 -27.53 -80.07 45.22
CA ILE A 3 -28.54 -79.16 44.60
C ILE A 3 -29.24 -78.16 45.56
N ARG A 4 -28.94 -76.85 45.33
CA ARG A 4 -29.70 -75.56 45.61
C ARG A 4 -29.85 -75.10 47.08
N ASN A 5 -29.89 -73.82 47.47
CA ASN A 5 -30.09 -72.50 46.82
C ASN A 5 -29.61 -71.35 47.76
N PHE A 6 -29.10 -70.26 47.15
CA PHE A 6 -29.12 -68.83 47.55
C PHE A 6 -28.94 -68.33 49.00
N SER A 7 -27.94 -67.46 49.19
CA SER A 7 -28.15 -66.11 49.75
C SER A 7 -27.08 -65.15 49.22
N VAL A 8 -27.54 -63.96 48.84
CA VAL A 8 -26.79 -62.86 48.19
C VAL A 8 -26.38 -61.87 49.26
N SER A 9 -25.09 -61.56 49.37
CA SER A 9 -24.61 -60.25 49.86
C SER A 9 -23.12 -60.05 49.59
N ASP A 10 -22.83 -58.91 48.96
CA ASP A 10 -21.61 -58.11 49.10
C ASP A 10 -20.29 -58.59 48.48
N VAL A 11 -20.24 -58.62 47.14
CA VAL A 11 -19.00 -58.31 46.40
C VAL A 11 -19.32 -57.41 45.20
N LEU A 12 -19.81 -56.20 45.46
CA LEU A 12 -19.93 -55.17 44.43
C LEU A 12 -19.68 -53.79 45.02
N GLY A 13 -18.42 -53.51 45.37
CA GLY A 13 -18.10 -52.25 46.04
C GLY A 13 -16.75 -51.62 45.75
N HIS A 14 -15.87 -52.16 44.88
CA HIS A 14 -14.50 -51.61 44.74
C HIS A 14 -13.93 -51.58 43.31
N ARG A 15 -14.77 -51.65 42.27
CA ARG A 15 -14.31 -51.50 40.87
C ARG A 15 -15.30 -50.73 40.01
N PHE A 16 -15.65 -49.50 40.39
CA PHE A 16 -16.30 -48.54 39.50
C PHE A 16 -16.17 -47.11 40.07
N PHE A 17 -14.98 -46.68 40.47
CA PHE A 17 -14.68 -45.25 40.46
C PHE A 17 -14.15 -44.91 39.07
N CYS A 18 -15.04 -45.08 38.08
CA CYS A 18 -14.90 -44.42 36.80
C CYS A 18 -14.74 -42.94 37.10
N VAL A 19 -13.68 -42.37 36.52
CA VAL A 19 -13.45 -40.97 36.26
C VAL A 19 -14.77 -40.28 35.88
N PHE A 20 -15.51 -39.82 36.89
CA PHE A 20 -16.47 -38.74 36.77
C PHE A 20 -15.69 -37.44 37.03
N LEU A 21 -14.63 -37.23 36.23
CA LEU A 21 -14.28 -35.88 35.85
C LEU A 21 -15.47 -35.42 35.01
N CYS A 22 -16.43 -34.82 35.70
CA CYS A 22 -17.48 -34.01 35.14
C CYS A 22 -16.86 -33.22 33.99
N GLY A 23 -17.20 -33.63 32.76
CA GLY A 23 -16.95 -32.85 31.57
C GLY A 23 -17.75 -31.55 31.71
N LYS A 24 -17.20 -30.60 32.48
CA LYS A 24 -17.32 -29.21 32.09
C LYS A 24 -16.67 -29.19 30.72
N THR A 25 -17.49 -29.29 29.68
CA THR A 25 -17.23 -28.56 28.45
C THR A 25 -16.97 -27.15 28.95
N ILE A 26 -15.70 -26.80 29.13
CA ILE A 26 -15.30 -25.41 29.27
C ILE A 26 -15.67 -24.87 27.90
N HIS A 27 -16.88 -24.31 27.79
CA HIS A 27 -17.15 -23.36 26.73
C HIS A 27 -16.11 -22.26 26.98
N MET A 28 -14.96 -22.37 26.32
CA MET A 28 -14.03 -21.26 26.20
C MET A 28 -14.87 -20.17 25.56
N ASN A 29 -15.23 -19.19 26.39
CA ASN A 29 -16.11 -18.12 25.99
C ASN A 29 -15.25 -17.24 25.07
N GLU A 30 -15.36 -17.48 23.76
CA GLU A 30 -14.63 -16.71 22.75
C GLU A 30 -15.10 -15.26 22.82
N THR A 31 -14.18 -14.34 23.07
CA THR A 31 -14.49 -12.91 23.11
C THR A 31 -14.53 -12.39 21.67
N ILE A 32 -15.66 -11.82 21.26
CA ILE A 32 -15.83 -11.26 19.92
C ILE A 32 -15.57 -9.76 19.97
N ILE A 33 -14.68 -9.28 19.12
CA ILE A 33 -14.38 -7.87 18.90
C ILE A 33 -14.72 -7.53 17.44
N THR A 34 -15.34 -6.38 17.21
CA THR A 34 -15.68 -5.91 15.86
C THR A 34 -14.85 -4.69 15.49
N LEU A 35 -14.23 -4.73 14.31
CA LEU A 35 -13.49 -3.64 13.70
C LEU A 35 -14.14 -3.30 12.37
N PHE A 36 -15.11 -2.38 12.40
CA PHE A 36 -15.88 -1.96 11.22
C PHE A 36 -15.64 -0.48 10.93
N GLY A 37 -14.63 -0.20 10.10
CA GLY A 37 -14.24 1.16 9.74
C GLY A 37 -12.73 1.37 9.69
N THR A 38 -12.32 2.64 9.67
CA THR A 38 -10.92 3.05 9.51
C THR A 38 -10.09 2.70 10.75
N ILE A 39 -8.88 2.19 10.51
CA ILE A 39 -7.85 2.02 11.53
C ILE A 39 -7.15 3.36 11.71
N ASP A 40 -7.47 4.07 12.78
CA ASP A 40 -6.84 5.33 13.14
C ASP A 40 -6.87 5.53 14.65
N ARG A 41 -6.25 6.61 15.13
CA ARG A 41 -6.16 6.93 16.55
C ARG A 41 -7.52 7.22 17.22
N TYR A 42 -8.54 7.61 16.46
CA TYR A 42 -9.82 8.09 16.97
C TYR A 42 -10.88 6.99 17.02
N CYS A 43 -10.85 6.06 16.07
CA CYS A 43 -11.80 4.96 15.96
C CYS A 43 -11.15 3.65 16.44
N TYR A 44 -10.80 2.77 15.51
CA TYR A 44 -10.36 1.41 15.78
C TYR A 44 -8.84 1.26 15.92
N GLY A 45 -8.21 2.19 16.65
CA GLY A 45 -6.76 2.21 16.85
C GLY A 45 -6.26 1.24 17.93
N LYS A 46 -4.95 1.25 18.17
CA LYS A 46 -4.28 0.35 19.12
C LYS A 46 -4.88 0.35 20.53
N ASN A 47 -5.33 1.50 21.02
CA ASN A 47 -5.93 1.61 22.36
C ASN A 47 -7.29 0.93 22.45
N TYR A 48 -8.11 1.04 21.39
CA TYR A 48 -9.40 0.36 21.30
C TYR A 48 -9.18 -1.16 21.34
N ILE A 49 -8.31 -1.67 20.47
CA ILE A 49 -8.04 -3.11 20.42
C ILE A 49 -7.41 -3.60 21.72
N LYS A 50 -6.42 -2.88 22.26
CA LYS A 50 -5.80 -3.23 23.54
C LYS A 50 -6.82 -3.37 24.67
N TYR A 51 -7.74 -2.41 24.78
CA TYR A 51 -8.78 -2.44 25.82
C TYR A 51 -9.59 -3.74 25.78
N PHE A 52 -10.03 -4.17 24.58
CA PHE A 52 -10.83 -5.39 24.45
C PHE A 52 -10.00 -6.67 24.58
N LEU A 53 -8.74 -6.67 24.15
CA LEU A 53 -7.83 -7.79 24.39
C LEU A 53 -7.56 -7.97 25.90
N ASP A 54 -7.34 -6.89 26.64
CA ASP A 54 -7.16 -6.95 28.10
C ASP A 54 -8.44 -7.50 28.79
N LYS A 55 -9.63 -7.16 28.27
CA LYS A 55 -10.92 -7.67 28.77
C LYS A 55 -11.14 -9.14 28.46
N ALA A 56 -10.52 -9.68 27.41
CA ALA A 56 -10.58 -11.11 27.12
C ALA A 56 -9.86 -11.95 28.18
N GLN A 57 -8.96 -11.36 28.98
CA GLN A 57 -8.24 -12.03 30.08
C GLN A 57 -7.53 -13.33 29.63
N GLY A 58 -6.99 -13.34 28.40
CA GLY A 58 -6.32 -14.49 27.80
C GLY A 58 -7.25 -15.57 27.24
N ASN A 59 -8.57 -15.38 27.27
CA ASN A 59 -9.51 -16.23 26.53
C ASN A 59 -9.37 -15.99 25.02
N PRO A 60 -9.67 -16.98 24.16
CA PRO A 60 -9.65 -16.81 22.72
C PRO A 60 -10.43 -15.59 22.25
N VAL A 61 -9.87 -14.87 21.30
CA VAL A 61 -10.48 -13.69 20.71
C VAL A 61 -10.78 -13.94 19.24
N ARG A 62 -11.97 -13.54 18.80
CA ARG A 62 -12.35 -13.44 17.40
C ARG A 62 -12.52 -11.98 17.02
N LEU A 63 -11.61 -11.47 16.19
CA LEU A 63 -11.65 -10.11 15.69
C LEU A 63 -12.30 -10.11 14.30
N LYS A 64 -13.55 -9.67 14.22
CA LYS A 64 -14.29 -9.53 12.96
C LYS A 64 -13.95 -8.20 12.31
N VAL A 65 -13.48 -8.23 11.07
CA VAL A 65 -12.91 -7.05 10.40
C VAL A 65 -13.62 -6.78 9.07
N THR A 66 -14.04 -5.53 8.90
CA THR A 66 -14.41 -4.93 7.62
C THR A 66 -13.82 -3.52 7.61
N SER A 67 -12.71 -3.34 6.88
CA SER A 67 -11.96 -2.09 6.92
C SER A 67 -11.18 -1.85 5.63
N TYR A 68 -11.24 -0.61 5.14
CA TYR A 68 -10.42 -0.15 4.01
C TYR A 68 -8.98 0.19 4.42
N GLY A 69 -8.62 -0.01 5.69
CA GLY A 69 -7.31 0.28 6.25
C GLY A 69 -7.28 1.60 6.99
N GLY A 70 -6.17 2.33 6.86
CA GLY A 70 -5.90 3.56 7.60
C GLY A 70 -4.41 3.70 7.94
N ASP A 71 -4.13 4.11 9.16
CA ASP A 71 -2.77 4.40 9.63
C ASP A 71 -1.91 3.14 9.78
N VAL A 72 -0.77 3.12 9.09
CA VAL A 72 0.17 1.98 9.07
C VAL A 72 0.80 1.75 10.45
N ALA A 73 1.10 2.81 11.21
CA ALA A 73 1.71 2.68 12.53
C ALA A 73 0.72 2.10 13.56
N GLU A 74 -0.55 2.49 13.50
CA GLU A 74 -1.63 1.87 14.27
C GLU A 74 -1.77 0.39 13.92
N ALA A 75 -1.78 0.03 12.62
CA ALA A 75 -1.87 -1.36 12.20
C ALA A 75 -0.69 -2.22 12.67
N VAL A 76 0.54 -1.70 12.62
CA VAL A 76 1.73 -2.38 13.16
C VAL A 76 1.60 -2.61 14.66
N ALA A 77 1.18 -1.59 15.41
CA ALA A 77 1.00 -1.69 16.85
C ALA A 77 -0.09 -2.71 17.21
N ILE A 78 -1.24 -2.69 16.52
CA ILE A 78 -2.31 -3.67 16.71
C ILE A 78 -1.79 -5.06 16.40
N SER A 79 -1.06 -5.25 15.29
CA SER A 79 -0.48 -6.55 14.93
C SER A 79 0.37 -7.13 16.06
N ASN A 80 1.21 -6.33 16.70
CA ASN A 80 2.01 -6.77 17.85
C ASN A 80 1.13 -7.13 19.05
N LEU A 81 0.09 -6.34 19.35
CA LEU A 81 -0.85 -6.65 20.43
C LEU A 81 -1.61 -7.97 20.19
N LEU A 82 -1.99 -8.27 18.94
CA LEU A 82 -2.61 -9.55 18.59
C LEU A 82 -1.63 -10.71 18.86
N ALA A 83 -0.37 -10.53 18.49
CA ALA A 83 0.67 -11.54 18.67
C ALA A 83 1.01 -11.76 20.15
N GLU A 84 1.07 -10.68 20.95
CA GLU A 84 1.27 -10.71 22.40
C GLU A 84 0.13 -11.45 23.11
N HIS A 85 -1.12 -11.26 22.66
CA HIS A 85 -2.27 -12.00 23.18
C HIS A 85 -2.20 -13.50 22.80
N GLY A 86 -1.70 -13.82 21.59
CA GLY A 86 -1.34 -15.18 21.16
C GLY A 86 -2.53 -16.09 20.77
N ASP A 87 -3.73 -15.82 21.26
CA ASP A 87 -4.97 -16.55 20.93
C ASP A 87 -6.00 -15.62 20.24
N VAL A 88 -5.63 -15.08 19.09
CA VAL A 88 -6.53 -14.24 18.27
C VAL A 88 -6.76 -14.88 16.91
N THR A 89 -8.03 -14.99 16.51
CA THR A 89 -8.45 -15.29 15.15
C THR A 89 -8.99 -14.02 14.51
N VAL A 90 -8.38 -13.57 13.41
CA VAL A 90 -8.95 -12.51 12.59
C VAL A 90 -9.89 -13.12 11.56
N GLU A 91 -11.10 -12.59 11.48
CA GLU A 91 -12.14 -13.00 10.54
C GLU A 91 -12.46 -11.82 9.62
N PHE A 92 -11.97 -11.87 8.39
CA PHE A 92 -12.27 -10.88 7.36
C PHE A 92 -13.66 -11.11 6.77
N ILE A 93 -14.49 -10.07 6.85
CA ILE A 93 -15.86 -10.02 6.33
C ILE A 93 -15.95 -8.82 5.37
N GLY A 94 -16.66 -8.98 4.25
CA GLY A 94 -16.82 -7.90 3.27
C GLY A 94 -15.49 -7.45 2.67
N PHE A 95 -15.27 -6.15 2.57
CA PHE A 95 -14.08 -5.58 1.92
C PHE A 95 -12.99 -5.23 2.93
N ASN A 96 -11.80 -5.78 2.73
CA ASN A 96 -10.65 -5.58 3.61
C ASN A 96 -9.41 -5.18 2.81
N ALA A 97 -8.84 -4.02 3.11
CA ALA A 97 -7.73 -3.46 2.35
C ALA A 97 -6.62 -2.88 3.23
N SER A 98 -5.44 -2.73 2.63
CA SER A 98 -4.39 -1.84 3.10
C SER A 98 -3.92 -2.18 4.53
N ALA A 99 -3.82 -1.20 5.43
CA ALA A 99 -3.34 -1.39 6.80
C ALA A 99 -4.09 -2.49 7.58
N ALA A 100 -5.38 -2.73 7.28
CA ALA A 100 -6.16 -3.79 7.92
C ALA A 100 -5.65 -5.19 7.59
N THR A 101 -5.15 -5.40 6.37
CA THR A 101 -4.65 -6.69 5.94
C THR A 101 -3.26 -6.99 6.52
N TRP A 102 -2.40 -5.98 6.69
CA TRP A 102 -1.19 -6.11 7.50
C TRP A 102 -1.53 -6.47 8.95
N MET A 103 -2.41 -5.69 9.59
CA MET A 103 -2.73 -5.80 11.02
C MET A 103 -3.00 -7.26 11.44
N ALA A 104 -3.73 -7.99 10.60
CA ALA A 104 -4.08 -9.38 10.81
C ALA A 104 -2.89 -10.35 10.93
N PHE A 105 -1.69 -10.01 10.43
CA PHE A 105 -0.52 -10.90 10.45
C PHE A 105 0.08 -11.14 11.84
N GLY A 106 -0.43 -10.48 12.86
CA GLY A 106 -0.11 -10.79 14.26
C GLY A 106 -1.06 -11.82 14.88
N ALA A 107 -2.18 -12.12 14.22
CA ALA A 107 -3.14 -13.11 14.70
C ALA A 107 -2.58 -14.53 14.57
N ARG A 108 -3.08 -15.43 15.42
CA ARG A 108 -2.75 -16.86 15.36
C ARG A 108 -3.34 -17.52 14.11
N SER A 109 -4.52 -17.07 13.70
CA SER A 109 -5.23 -17.58 12.53
C SER A 109 -5.94 -16.43 11.82
N ILE A 110 -5.92 -16.45 10.49
CA ILE A 110 -6.61 -15.49 9.63
C ILE A 110 -7.59 -16.25 8.75
N GLU A 111 -8.87 -16.02 8.99
CA GLU A 111 -9.99 -16.56 8.23
C GLU A 111 -10.62 -15.45 7.38
N ILE A 112 -11.14 -15.80 6.20
CA ILE A 112 -11.85 -14.87 5.33
C ILE A 112 -13.11 -15.54 4.78
N HIS A 113 -14.24 -14.82 4.76
CA HIS A 113 -15.47 -15.35 4.15
C HIS A 113 -15.34 -15.47 2.63
N GLU A 114 -15.97 -16.46 2.03
CA GLU A 114 -15.95 -16.68 0.57
C GLU A 114 -16.49 -15.47 -0.21
N ASP A 115 -17.42 -14.73 0.38
CA ASP A 115 -18.03 -13.51 -0.16
C ASP A 115 -17.34 -12.21 0.33
N ALA A 116 -16.09 -12.30 0.77
CA ALA A 116 -15.23 -11.17 1.11
C ALA A 116 -14.18 -10.88 0.03
N MET A 117 -13.62 -9.67 0.05
CA MET A 117 -12.53 -9.24 -0.83
C MET A 117 -11.35 -8.74 -0.02
N TRP A 118 -10.16 -8.98 -0.54
CA TRP A 118 -8.89 -8.62 0.07
C TRP A 118 -8.06 -7.73 -0.88
N LEU A 119 -7.40 -6.69 -0.40
CA LEU A 119 -6.56 -5.82 -1.23
C LEU A 119 -5.28 -5.38 -0.51
N ALA A 120 -4.15 -5.44 -1.23
CA ALA A 120 -2.91 -4.78 -0.86
C ALA A 120 -2.55 -3.74 -1.92
N HIS A 121 -2.06 -2.59 -1.46
CA HIS A 121 -1.58 -1.53 -2.34
C HIS A 121 -0.40 -0.79 -1.70
N LYS A 122 0.28 0.05 -2.49
CA LYS A 122 1.31 0.97 -1.99
C LYS A 122 0.73 2.00 -1.04
N SER A 123 1.49 2.38 -0.02
CA SER A 123 1.11 3.43 0.91
C SER A 123 0.81 4.73 0.18
N SER A 124 -0.28 5.38 0.57
CA SER A 124 -0.64 6.70 0.06
C SER A 124 -0.10 7.77 1.00
N ILE A 125 0.36 8.88 0.42
CA ILE A 125 0.70 10.11 1.14
C ILE A 125 -0.37 11.15 0.82
N GLY A 126 -0.91 11.79 1.86
CA GLY A 126 -1.81 12.93 1.67
C GLY A 126 -1.02 14.10 1.11
N VAL A 127 -1.44 14.63 -0.04
CA VAL A 127 -0.89 15.85 -0.62
C VAL A 127 -2.02 16.85 -0.76
N ASP A 128 -1.94 17.96 -0.04
CA ASP A 128 -2.86 19.08 -0.16
C ASP A 128 -2.06 20.37 -0.35
N ILE A 129 -2.38 21.11 -1.40
CA ILE A 129 -1.74 22.38 -1.74
C ILE A 129 -2.87 23.40 -1.94
N TYR A 130 -3.04 24.28 -0.95
CA TYR A 130 -4.07 25.31 -0.98
C TYR A 130 -3.49 26.66 -1.41
N GLY A 131 -4.15 27.32 -2.36
CA GLY A 131 -3.77 28.67 -2.83
C GLY A 131 -2.72 28.68 -3.93
N SER A 132 -2.04 29.82 -4.09
CA SER A 132 -1.02 30.06 -5.11
C SER A 132 0.38 30.10 -4.48
N LEU A 133 1.36 29.47 -5.13
CA LEU A 133 2.76 29.50 -4.73
C LEU A 133 3.56 30.37 -5.71
N ASN A 134 4.43 31.23 -5.21
CA ASN A 134 5.47 31.84 -6.04
C ASN A 134 6.59 30.82 -6.37
N VAL A 135 7.55 31.22 -7.20
CA VAL A 135 8.60 30.30 -7.69
C VAL A 135 9.43 29.66 -6.56
N ASP A 136 9.75 30.41 -5.51
CA ASP A 136 10.56 29.92 -4.39
C ASP A 136 9.77 28.94 -3.52
N GLN A 137 8.49 29.27 -3.26
CA GLN A 137 7.57 28.40 -2.52
C GLN A 137 7.27 27.09 -3.28
N LEU A 138 7.15 27.16 -4.61
CA LEU A 138 6.96 25.98 -5.46
C LEU A 138 8.19 25.06 -5.38
N GLU A 139 9.39 25.62 -5.46
CA GLU A 139 10.63 24.88 -5.35
C GLU A 139 10.79 24.20 -3.97
N GLU A 140 10.42 24.89 -2.89
CA GLU A 140 10.38 24.30 -1.54
C GLU A 140 9.39 23.13 -1.47
N LYS A 141 8.19 23.31 -2.03
CA LYS A 141 7.16 22.26 -2.05
C LYS A 141 7.58 21.04 -2.87
N ILE A 142 8.28 21.22 -4.00
CA ILE A 142 8.85 20.11 -4.77
C ILE A 142 9.83 19.31 -3.90
N ARG A 143 10.74 19.97 -3.18
CA ARG A 143 11.70 19.28 -2.30
C ARG A 143 10.99 18.52 -1.17
N GLU A 144 9.95 19.09 -0.58
CA GLU A 144 9.12 18.42 0.43
C GLU A 144 8.47 17.15 -0.13
N LEU A 145 7.85 17.24 -1.32
CA LEU A 145 7.22 16.09 -1.98
C LEU A 145 8.22 15.02 -2.40
N GLU A 146 9.41 15.40 -2.87
CA GLU A 146 10.49 14.45 -3.15
C GLU A 146 10.95 13.71 -1.89
N ASN A 147 11.03 14.40 -0.75
CA ASN A 147 11.35 13.78 0.53
C ASN A 147 10.21 12.87 1.00
N ALA A 148 8.95 13.30 0.87
CA ALA A 148 7.78 12.48 1.18
C ALA A 148 7.75 11.21 0.31
N ARG A 149 8.09 11.31 -0.99
CA ARG A 149 8.21 10.16 -1.89
C ARG A 149 9.25 9.15 -1.40
N LYS A 150 10.46 9.62 -1.04
CA LYS A 150 11.53 8.74 -0.51
C LYS A 150 11.08 8.02 0.77
N ASN A 151 10.37 8.72 1.65
CA ASN A 151 9.81 8.11 2.86
C ASN A 151 8.73 7.07 2.53
N ALA A 152 7.85 7.36 1.58
CA ALA A 152 6.83 6.42 1.10
C ALA A 152 7.46 5.16 0.47
N GLU A 153 8.52 5.31 -0.34
CA GLU A 153 9.28 4.17 -0.91
C GLU A 153 9.86 3.26 0.20
N ALA A 154 10.35 3.83 1.29
CA ALA A 154 10.85 3.07 2.44
C ALA A 154 9.72 2.34 3.19
N ILE A 155 8.58 3.01 3.38
CA ILE A 155 7.38 2.42 4.00
C ILE A 155 6.84 1.27 3.12
N ASP A 156 6.76 1.47 1.81
CA ASP A 156 6.33 0.45 0.85
C ASP A 156 7.23 -0.79 0.89
N LEU A 157 8.54 -0.60 0.97
CA LEU A 157 9.48 -1.71 1.11
C LEU A 157 9.27 -2.47 2.42
N MET A 158 8.99 -1.76 3.52
CA MET A 158 8.69 -2.36 4.81
C MET A 158 7.38 -3.18 4.75
N ILE A 159 6.33 -2.62 4.15
CA ILE A 159 5.05 -3.30 3.89
C ILE A 159 5.28 -4.56 3.05
N ALA A 160 5.99 -4.44 1.93
CA ALA A 160 6.25 -5.54 1.02
C ALA A 160 7.05 -6.67 1.68
N LYS A 161 8.05 -6.34 2.51
CA LYS A 161 8.79 -7.33 3.31
C LYS A 161 7.85 -8.10 4.25
N LYS A 162 6.96 -7.40 4.95
CA LYS A 162 6.01 -8.06 5.85
C LYS A 162 5.05 -9.00 5.12
N TYR A 163 4.50 -8.55 3.99
CA TYR A 163 3.67 -9.39 3.12
C TYR A 163 4.46 -10.61 2.62
N ALA A 164 5.69 -10.42 2.14
CA ALA A 164 6.57 -11.50 1.69
C ALA A 164 6.86 -12.53 2.79
N ASP A 165 7.12 -12.06 4.02
CA ASP A 165 7.31 -12.92 5.19
C ASP A 165 6.07 -13.76 5.48
N ARG A 166 4.87 -13.22 5.25
CA ARG A 166 3.61 -13.93 5.44
C ARG A 166 3.35 -14.95 4.32
N CYS A 167 3.40 -14.50 3.07
CA CYS A 167 3.00 -15.26 1.89
C CYS A 167 4.10 -16.19 1.35
N LYS A 168 5.32 -16.05 1.85
CA LYS A 168 6.52 -16.80 1.46
C LYS A 168 6.95 -16.62 0.00
N LYS A 169 6.51 -15.53 -0.64
CA LYS A 169 6.94 -15.12 -2.00
C LYS A 169 8.02 -14.04 -1.92
N THR A 170 8.56 -13.65 -3.07
CA THR A 170 9.62 -12.62 -3.10
C THR A 170 9.05 -11.23 -2.85
N VAL A 171 9.86 -10.34 -2.26
CA VAL A 171 9.50 -8.93 -2.09
C VAL A 171 9.17 -8.27 -3.44
N LYS A 172 9.84 -8.68 -4.52
CA LYS A 172 9.57 -8.17 -5.87
C LYS A 172 8.16 -8.53 -6.34
N ASP A 173 7.73 -9.78 -6.17
CA ASP A 173 6.39 -10.22 -6.58
C ASP A 173 5.31 -9.49 -5.78
N VAL A 174 5.55 -9.30 -4.49
CA VAL A 174 4.65 -8.56 -3.60
C VAL A 174 4.57 -7.07 -3.97
N ILE A 175 5.68 -6.42 -4.33
CA ILE A 175 5.66 -5.04 -4.84
C ILE A 175 4.86 -4.96 -6.15
N GLY A 176 4.98 -5.98 -7.02
CA GLY A 176 4.14 -6.12 -8.21
C GLY A 176 2.66 -6.12 -7.84
N LEU A 177 2.25 -7.03 -6.95
CA LEU A 177 0.87 -7.12 -6.46
C LEU A 177 0.37 -5.81 -5.84
N MET A 178 1.17 -5.16 -4.98
CA MET A 178 0.83 -3.86 -4.38
C MET A 178 0.70 -2.74 -5.42
N SER A 179 1.41 -2.84 -6.55
CA SER A 179 1.32 -1.86 -7.63
C SER A 179 0.07 -2.05 -8.48
N GLU A 180 -0.45 -3.28 -8.58
CA GLU A 180 -1.71 -3.56 -9.28
C GLU A 180 -2.89 -2.86 -8.62
N SER A 181 -2.85 -2.69 -7.29
CA SER A 181 -3.92 -2.07 -6.49
C SER A 181 -5.29 -2.57 -6.95
N ARG A 182 -5.56 -3.85 -6.71
CA ARG A 182 -6.81 -4.52 -7.13
C ARG A 182 -7.38 -5.38 -6.02
N TRP A 183 -8.69 -5.60 -6.09
CA TRP A 183 -9.38 -6.50 -5.18
C TRP A 183 -9.17 -7.96 -5.59
N MET A 184 -8.82 -8.80 -4.63
CA MET A 184 -8.67 -10.25 -4.76
C MET A 184 -9.82 -10.97 -4.05
N PRO A 185 -10.43 -12.00 -4.67
CA PRO A 185 -11.35 -12.88 -3.98
C PRO A 185 -10.63 -13.72 -2.92
N SER A 186 -11.38 -14.23 -1.95
CA SER A 186 -10.87 -14.99 -0.81
C SER A 186 -10.05 -16.23 -1.18
N SER A 187 -10.40 -16.91 -2.27
CA SER A 187 -9.63 -18.04 -2.79
C SER A 187 -8.24 -17.62 -3.25
N GLU A 188 -8.13 -16.51 -3.98
CA GLU A 188 -6.86 -15.96 -4.42
C GLU A 188 -6.02 -15.47 -3.23
N ALA A 189 -6.62 -14.78 -2.27
CA ALA A 189 -5.90 -14.35 -1.06
C ALA A 189 -5.31 -15.55 -0.27
N LYS A 190 -6.00 -16.70 -0.28
CA LYS A 190 -5.52 -17.95 0.29
C LYS A 190 -4.39 -18.56 -0.54
N ASP A 191 -4.52 -18.60 -1.87
CA ASP A 191 -3.50 -19.13 -2.77
C ASP A 191 -2.20 -18.30 -2.72
N TRP A 192 -2.30 -17.00 -2.46
CA TRP A 192 -1.16 -16.16 -2.16
C TRP A 192 -0.52 -16.51 -0.81
N GLY A 193 -1.29 -16.99 0.17
CA GLY A 193 -0.82 -17.30 1.52
C GLY A 193 -1.01 -16.14 2.52
N PHE A 194 -1.88 -15.17 2.23
CA PHE A 194 -2.19 -14.08 3.16
C PHE A 194 -3.15 -14.51 4.27
N VAL A 195 -4.07 -15.41 3.94
CA VAL A 195 -5.09 -15.98 4.84
C VAL A 195 -4.90 -17.49 4.97
N ASP A 196 -5.24 -18.05 6.13
CA ASP A 196 -5.07 -19.49 6.40
C ASP A 196 -6.27 -20.30 5.91
N LYS A 197 -7.48 -19.73 5.98
CA LYS A 197 -8.72 -20.44 5.69
C LYS A 197 -9.79 -19.55 5.05
N VAL A 198 -10.49 -20.13 4.09
CA VAL A 198 -11.74 -19.57 3.56
C VAL A 198 -12.89 -20.25 4.28
N ILE A 199 -13.83 -19.46 4.81
CA ILE A 199 -15.07 -19.93 5.43
C ILE A 199 -16.25 -19.68 4.49
N PRO A 200 -17.28 -20.57 4.46
CA PRO A 200 -18.41 -20.44 3.56
C PRO A 200 -19.10 -19.08 3.72
N GLY A 201 -19.30 -18.38 2.61
CA GLY A 201 -20.09 -17.16 2.57
C GLY A 201 -21.58 -17.46 2.64
N ILE A 202 -22.37 -16.46 3.03
CA ILE A 202 -23.83 -16.55 3.00
C ILE A 202 -24.41 -15.90 1.73
N ASN A 203 -23.64 -15.05 1.06
CA ASN A 203 -24.03 -14.39 -0.17
C ASN A 203 -23.48 -15.15 -1.38
N LYS A 204 -24.32 -15.29 -2.42
CA LYS A 204 -23.90 -15.94 -3.68
C LYS A 204 -23.03 -15.05 -4.56
N ARG A 205 -23.15 -13.73 -4.43
CA ARG A 205 -22.36 -12.71 -5.15
C ARG A 205 -22.21 -11.48 -4.26
N ILE A 206 -21.02 -10.87 -4.31
CA ILE A 206 -20.77 -9.57 -3.69
C ILE A 206 -21.53 -8.50 -4.48
N GLN A 207 -22.30 -7.67 -3.77
CA GLN A 207 -22.99 -6.53 -4.36
C GLN A 207 -22.16 -5.27 -4.17
N ILE A 208 -21.79 -4.62 -5.28
CA ILE A 208 -21.12 -3.33 -5.26
C ILE A 208 -22.21 -2.28 -5.51
N THR A 209 -22.54 -1.51 -4.47
CA THR A 209 -23.50 -0.41 -4.55
C THR A 209 -22.80 0.91 -4.87
N ASP A 210 -23.54 1.91 -5.32
CA ASP A 210 -23.01 3.27 -5.55
C ASP A 210 -22.40 3.87 -4.28
N GLU A 211 -22.94 3.53 -3.11
CA GLU A 211 -22.38 3.92 -1.81
C GLU A 211 -20.99 3.33 -1.60
N ILE A 212 -20.81 2.03 -1.85
CA ILE A 212 -19.52 1.34 -1.74
C ILE A 212 -18.51 1.95 -2.73
N ILE A 213 -18.94 2.25 -3.96
CA ILE A 213 -18.11 2.94 -4.97
C ILE A 213 -17.69 4.33 -4.46
N GLY A 214 -18.63 5.09 -3.91
CA GLY A 214 -18.35 6.39 -3.30
C GLY A 214 -17.31 6.30 -2.19
N CYS A 215 -17.41 5.29 -1.33
CA CYS A 215 -16.42 5.02 -0.30
C CYS A 215 -15.03 4.71 -0.89
N PHE A 216 -14.93 3.80 -1.87
CA PHE A 216 -13.65 3.46 -2.51
C PHE A 216 -12.99 4.69 -3.12
N ASN A 217 -13.75 5.51 -3.85
CA ASN A 217 -13.24 6.75 -4.43
C ASN A 217 -12.74 7.73 -3.35
N ALA A 218 -13.48 7.86 -2.25
CA ALA A 218 -13.10 8.76 -1.15
C ALA A 218 -11.78 8.33 -0.47
N VAL A 219 -11.47 7.04 -0.43
CA VAL A 219 -10.21 6.51 0.15
C VAL A 219 -9.15 6.18 -0.91
N GLY A 220 -9.39 6.51 -2.18
CA GLY A 220 -8.45 6.27 -3.28
C GLY A 220 -8.23 4.79 -3.64
N LEU A 221 -9.21 3.92 -3.34
CA LEU A 221 -9.18 2.50 -3.69
C LEU A 221 -9.85 2.24 -5.05
N PRO A 222 -9.42 1.21 -5.79
CA PRO A 222 -10.03 0.82 -7.06
C PRO A 222 -11.46 0.33 -6.87
N VAL A 223 -12.29 0.43 -7.91
CA VAL A 223 -13.58 -0.25 -7.96
C VAL A 223 -13.37 -1.70 -8.46
N PRO A 224 -13.89 -2.73 -7.76
CA PRO A 224 -13.75 -4.11 -8.20
C PRO A 224 -14.50 -4.36 -9.52
N VAL A 225 -13.84 -5.03 -10.48
CA VAL A 225 -14.47 -5.51 -11.71
C VAL A 225 -15.08 -6.88 -11.45
N LEU A 226 -16.41 -6.97 -11.33
CA LEU A 226 -17.10 -8.25 -11.20
C LEU A 226 -17.48 -8.74 -12.61
N THR A 227 -16.91 -9.86 -13.05
CA THR A 227 -17.37 -10.52 -14.28
C THR A 227 -18.71 -11.19 -14.04
N GLU A 228 -19.75 -10.80 -14.78
CA GLU A 228 -21.04 -11.48 -14.74
C GLU A 228 -20.91 -12.91 -15.28
N ASP A 229 -21.10 -13.89 -14.42
CA ASP A 229 -21.18 -15.29 -14.82
C ASP A 229 -22.56 -15.52 -15.48
N ASN A 230 -22.58 -15.39 -16.81
CA ASN A 230 -23.71 -15.66 -17.70
C ASN A 230 -23.45 -16.96 -18.48
N GLY A 231 -23.36 -18.11 -17.80
CA GLY A 231 -23.65 -19.45 -18.35
C GLY A 231 -22.99 -19.89 -19.67
N ALA A 232 -22.00 -19.15 -20.17
CA ALA A 232 -21.33 -19.37 -21.44
C ALA A 232 -19.86 -19.05 -21.22
N LYS A 233 -19.03 -20.08 -21.40
CA LYS A 233 -17.56 -20.08 -21.34
C LYS A 233 -16.94 -18.68 -21.58
N SER A 234 -16.71 -17.94 -20.51
CA SER A 234 -15.89 -16.73 -20.51
C SER A 234 -14.72 -16.97 -19.57
N SER A 235 -13.69 -17.62 -20.12
CA SER A 235 -12.36 -17.74 -19.56
C SER A 235 -11.65 -16.38 -19.59
N GLY A 236 -12.18 -15.41 -18.83
CA GLY A 236 -11.64 -14.06 -18.75
C GLY A 236 -10.42 -14.02 -17.84
N LEU A 237 -9.32 -13.45 -18.33
CA LEU A 237 -8.07 -12.99 -17.70
C LEU A 237 -7.74 -13.47 -16.27
N VAL A 238 -8.64 -13.32 -15.30
CA VAL A 238 -8.51 -13.84 -13.93
C VAL A 238 -8.34 -15.36 -13.89
N THR A 239 -9.10 -16.12 -14.69
CA THR A 239 -8.95 -17.59 -14.78
C THR A 239 -7.62 -17.96 -15.45
N GLN A 240 -7.16 -17.18 -16.43
CA GLN A 240 -5.85 -17.37 -17.06
C GLN A 240 -4.70 -17.04 -16.09
N ILE A 241 -4.83 -16.02 -15.24
CA ILE A 241 -3.87 -15.70 -14.18
C ILE A 241 -3.83 -16.83 -13.14
N LEU A 242 -4.99 -17.37 -12.75
CA LEU A 242 -5.12 -18.46 -11.77
C LEU A 242 -4.56 -19.80 -12.32
N GLU A 243 -4.82 -20.11 -13.59
CA GLU A 243 -4.26 -21.29 -14.28
C GLU A 243 -2.75 -21.15 -14.50
N SER A 244 -2.27 -19.95 -14.82
CA SER A 244 -0.84 -19.64 -14.92
C SER A 244 -0.13 -19.83 -13.57
N PHE A 245 -0.76 -19.38 -12.47
CA PHE A 245 -0.26 -19.59 -11.10
C PHE A 245 -0.28 -21.07 -10.68
N LYS A 246 -1.32 -21.84 -11.04
CA LYS A 246 -1.36 -23.29 -10.79
C LYS A 246 -0.27 -24.05 -11.57
N SER A 247 0.04 -23.63 -12.79
CA SER A 247 1.15 -24.21 -13.57
C SER A 247 2.52 -23.88 -12.95
N PHE A 248 2.66 -22.72 -12.33
CA PHE A 248 3.89 -22.31 -11.63
C PHE A 248 4.12 -23.08 -10.32
N LEU A 249 3.05 -23.62 -9.71
CA LEU A 249 3.09 -24.38 -8.45
C LEU A 249 3.16 -25.90 -8.66
N SER A 250 2.73 -26.41 -9.82
CA SER A 250 2.77 -27.83 -10.16
C SER A 250 3.97 -28.15 -11.06
N ASN A 251 5.18 -28.10 -10.51
CA ASN A 251 6.33 -28.74 -11.16
C ASN A 251 6.54 -30.14 -10.59
N LYS A 252 5.87 -31.12 -11.22
CA LYS A 252 6.41 -32.47 -11.35
C LYS A 252 6.06 -33.06 -12.71
N ASP A 253 7.14 -33.44 -13.39
CA ASP A 253 7.30 -34.28 -14.58
C ASP A 253 7.12 -33.69 -15.99
N VAL A 254 8.08 -34.14 -16.81
CA VAL A 254 8.55 -33.67 -18.12
C VAL A 254 7.78 -34.31 -19.26
N SER A 255 7.49 -33.57 -20.35
CA SER A 255 7.64 -34.06 -21.74
C SER A 255 7.52 -32.93 -22.78
N LEU A 256 8.33 -33.05 -23.84
CA LEU A 256 8.51 -32.13 -24.98
C LEU A 256 7.31 -32.08 -25.94
N THR A 257 6.91 -30.87 -26.37
CA THR A 257 6.46 -30.54 -27.75
C THR A 257 6.44 -29.01 -27.96
N ASN A 258 7.02 -28.52 -29.06
CA ASN A 258 6.99 -27.14 -29.62
C ASN A 258 6.94 -25.98 -28.62
N SER A 259 8.11 -25.58 -28.10
CA SER A 259 8.20 -24.39 -27.23
C SER A 259 8.13 -23.11 -28.06
N ILE A 260 6.96 -22.47 -28.06
CA ILE A 260 6.89 -21.01 -28.29
C ILE A 260 7.59 -20.38 -27.09
N THR A 261 8.70 -19.69 -27.34
CA THR A 261 9.47 -19.02 -26.28
C THR A 261 9.10 -17.54 -26.29
N MET A 262 8.54 -17.05 -25.19
CA MET A 262 8.21 -15.63 -25.04
C MET A 262 9.44 -14.84 -24.64
N ARG A 263 9.91 -13.94 -25.51
CA ARG A 263 11.13 -13.15 -25.28
C ARG A 263 10.83 -11.88 -24.49
N LYS A 264 10.99 -12.00 -23.18
CA LYS A 264 10.69 -10.94 -22.20
C LYS A 264 11.76 -9.84 -22.11
N GLU A 265 12.93 -10.05 -22.71
CA GLU A 265 14.04 -9.08 -22.66
C GLU A 265 13.76 -7.79 -23.44
N PHE A 266 12.85 -7.82 -24.42
CA PHE A 266 12.51 -6.66 -25.24
C PHE A 266 11.47 -5.75 -24.57
N GLN A 267 11.76 -5.30 -23.35
CA GLN A 267 10.81 -4.64 -22.45
C GLN A 267 10.03 -3.49 -23.10
N PHE A 268 10.68 -2.59 -23.84
CA PHE A 268 10.01 -1.47 -24.51
C PHE A 268 9.14 -1.89 -25.69
N ILE A 269 9.57 -2.91 -26.44
CA ILE A 269 8.79 -3.48 -27.54
C ILE A 269 7.57 -4.19 -26.99
N ASN A 270 7.74 -4.99 -25.94
CA ASN A 270 6.67 -5.72 -25.25
C ASN A 270 5.63 -4.75 -24.66
N GLN A 271 6.07 -3.64 -24.08
CA GLN A 271 5.20 -2.56 -23.61
C GLN A 271 4.43 -1.89 -24.76
N LEU A 272 5.10 -1.54 -25.87
CA LEU A 272 4.46 -0.90 -27.02
C LEU A 272 3.43 -1.81 -27.69
N LEU A 273 3.74 -3.10 -27.80
CA LEU A 273 2.84 -4.10 -28.40
C LEU A 273 1.78 -4.62 -27.42
N ASN A 274 1.82 -4.19 -26.16
CA ASN A 274 0.96 -4.69 -25.08
C ASN A 274 0.97 -6.23 -24.98
N CYS A 275 2.17 -6.83 -25.03
CA CYS A 275 2.36 -8.27 -24.93
C CYS A 275 3.35 -8.63 -23.80
N GLU A 276 3.25 -9.85 -23.27
CA GLU A 276 4.14 -10.35 -22.21
C GLU A 276 5.59 -10.57 -22.71
N GLY A 277 5.72 -10.85 -24.01
CA GLY A 277 6.96 -11.11 -24.71
C GLY A 277 6.66 -11.25 -26.21
N VAL A 278 7.57 -10.84 -27.08
CA VAL A 278 7.43 -11.20 -28.49
C VAL A 278 7.62 -12.70 -28.66
N GLU A 279 6.73 -13.32 -29.42
CA GLU A 279 6.78 -14.75 -29.67
C GLU A 279 8.01 -15.08 -30.53
N GLU A 280 8.86 -15.97 -30.00
CA GLU A 280 9.92 -16.60 -30.75
C GLU A 280 9.52 -18.04 -31.09
N LYS A 281 9.67 -18.37 -32.38
CA LYS A 281 9.55 -19.73 -32.89
C LYS A 281 10.81 -20.05 -33.69
N ASP A 282 11.50 -21.12 -33.33
CA ASP A 282 12.70 -21.62 -34.02
C ASP A 282 13.80 -20.56 -34.22
N GLY A 283 14.07 -19.72 -33.21
CA GLY A 283 15.09 -18.66 -33.32
C GLY A 283 14.61 -17.39 -34.03
N LYS A 284 13.33 -17.34 -34.47
CA LYS A 284 12.77 -16.25 -35.27
C LYS A 284 11.61 -15.58 -34.54
N VAL A 285 11.64 -14.26 -34.51
CA VAL A 285 10.52 -13.43 -34.05
C VAL A 285 9.69 -13.02 -35.26
N SER A 286 8.40 -13.35 -35.26
CA SER A 286 7.47 -12.92 -36.31
C SER A 286 6.61 -11.77 -35.79
N LEU A 287 6.61 -10.64 -36.49
CA LEU A 287 5.78 -9.48 -36.17
C LEU A 287 4.76 -9.25 -37.30
N THR A 288 3.54 -8.89 -36.93
CA THR A 288 2.51 -8.46 -37.89
C THR A 288 2.82 -7.06 -38.40
N GLU A 289 2.26 -6.67 -39.55
CA GLU A 289 2.36 -5.30 -40.05
C GLU A 289 1.82 -4.27 -39.06
N GLU A 290 0.77 -4.63 -38.30
CA GLU A 290 0.22 -3.79 -37.24
C GLU A 290 1.22 -3.58 -36.10
N ASN A 291 1.91 -4.65 -35.67
CA ASN A 291 2.96 -4.55 -34.65
C ASN A 291 4.11 -3.63 -35.12
N LEU A 292 4.51 -3.76 -36.39
CA LEU A 292 5.55 -2.90 -36.97
C LEU A 292 5.11 -1.44 -37.03
N LYS A 293 3.84 -1.17 -37.34
CA LYS A 293 3.27 0.17 -37.33
C LYS A 293 3.26 0.79 -35.93
N VAL A 294 2.84 0.04 -34.92
CA VAL A 294 2.86 0.48 -33.51
C VAL A 294 4.28 0.81 -33.04
N ILE A 295 5.25 -0.05 -33.37
CA ILE A 295 6.66 0.20 -33.07
C ILE A 295 7.16 1.45 -33.78
N ASN A 296 6.86 1.61 -35.07
CA ASN A 296 7.27 2.76 -35.86
C ASN A 296 6.68 4.07 -35.32
N ASP A 297 5.40 4.08 -34.94
CA ASP A 297 4.74 5.25 -34.37
C ASP A 297 5.30 5.60 -32.98
N GLY A 298 5.60 4.58 -32.17
CA GLY A 298 6.31 4.74 -30.89
C GLY A 298 7.69 5.37 -31.06
N ILE A 299 8.49 4.87 -32.01
CA ILE A 299 9.82 5.41 -32.34
C ILE A 299 9.71 6.85 -32.85
N LYS A 300 8.76 7.12 -33.76
CA LYS A 300 8.53 8.48 -34.29
C LYS A 300 8.17 9.46 -33.19
N LYS A 301 7.32 9.04 -32.23
CA LYS A 301 6.96 9.87 -31.07
C LYS A 301 8.17 10.15 -30.17
N ALA A 302 8.98 9.13 -29.87
CA ALA A 302 10.20 9.28 -29.08
C ALA A 302 11.23 10.19 -29.76
N TYR A 303 11.46 10.00 -31.06
CA TYR A 303 12.36 10.84 -31.86
C TYR A 303 11.90 12.30 -31.87
N ASN A 304 10.61 12.56 -32.10
CA ASN A 304 10.08 13.92 -32.09
C ASN A 304 10.20 14.58 -30.72
N ALA A 305 9.97 13.84 -29.63
CA ALA A 305 10.13 14.35 -28.27
C ALA A 305 11.59 14.65 -27.94
N GLN A 306 12.52 13.78 -28.32
CA GLN A 306 13.96 14.01 -28.18
C GLN A 306 14.39 15.25 -28.96
N LYS A 307 13.98 15.35 -30.24
CA LYS A 307 14.35 16.46 -31.11
C LYS A 307 13.85 17.80 -30.55
N LYS A 308 12.61 17.83 -30.07
CA LYS A 308 12.06 19.02 -29.40
C LYS A 308 12.87 19.39 -28.15
N ALA A 309 13.23 18.42 -27.30
CA ALA A 309 14.01 18.70 -26.10
C ALA A 309 15.42 19.21 -26.42
N GLU A 310 16.07 18.69 -27.47
CA GLU A 310 17.36 19.18 -27.96
C GLU A 310 17.24 20.61 -28.51
N ASP A 311 16.19 20.89 -29.28
CA ASP A 311 15.95 22.22 -29.85
C ASP A 311 15.61 23.25 -28.75
N ASP A 312 14.71 22.93 -27.82
CA ASP A 312 14.38 23.78 -26.66
C ASP A 312 15.64 24.05 -25.80
N LEU A 313 16.48 23.04 -25.57
CA LEU A 313 17.71 23.20 -24.80
C LEU A 313 18.72 24.09 -25.52
N ALA A 314 18.86 23.93 -26.84
CA ALA A 314 19.74 24.76 -27.64
C ALA A 314 19.28 26.22 -27.65
N GLU A 315 17.97 26.46 -27.76
CA GLU A 315 17.37 27.80 -27.67
C GLU A 315 17.70 28.46 -26.33
N VAL A 316 17.41 27.80 -25.21
CA VAL A 316 17.71 28.32 -23.86
C VAL A 316 19.20 28.57 -23.68
N VAL A 317 20.08 27.66 -24.12
CA VAL A 317 21.53 27.85 -23.98
C VAL A 317 22.02 29.03 -24.82
N ASN A 318 21.50 29.20 -26.04
CA ASN A 318 21.83 30.36 -26.88
C ASN A 318 21.37 31.68 -26.24
N GLU A 319 20.17 31.70 -25.63
CA GLU A 319 19.70 32.86 -24.88
C GLU A 319 20.60 33.16 -23.68
N LEU A 320 20.97 32.14 -22.89
CA LEU A 320 21.90 32.30 -21.77
C LEU A 320 23.28 32.82 -22.22
N ASP A 321 23.79 32.31 -23.34
CA ASP A 321 25.07 32.74 -23.93
C ASP A 321 25.04 34.18 -24.42
N SER A 322 23.87 34.70 -24.79
CA SER A 322 23.68 36.10 -25.19
C SER A 322 23.73 37.09 -24.01
N LEU A 323 23.59 36.61 -22.77
CA LEU A 323 23.53 37.48 -21.58
C LEU A 323 24.89 38.10 -21.21
N SER A 324 25.99 37.36 -21.36
CA SER A 324 27.36 37.89 -21.21
C SER A 324 28.43 36.89 -21.66
N ASP A 325 29.61 37.40 -22.04
CA ASP A 325 30.79 36.57 -22.36
C ASP A 325 31.17 35.62 -21.21
N SER A 326 31.05 36.08 -19.96
CA SER A 326 31.35 35.26 -18.78
C SER A 326 30.43 34.04 -18.61
N ILE A 327 29.18 34.14 -19.07
CA ILE A 327 28.22 33.02 -19.08
C ILE A 327 28.51 32.12 -20.28
N LYS A 328 28.74 32.71 -21.45
CA LYS A 328 29.06 31.98 -22.68
C LYS A 328 30.28 31.07 -22.52
N ASP A 329 31.34 31.56 -21.88
CA ASP A 329 32.61 30.83 -21.69
C ASP A 329 32.56 29.76 -20.59
N ALA A 330 31.46 29.67 -19.83
CA ALA A 330 31.33 28.70 -18.76
C ALA A 330 31.12 27.28 -19.30
N ALA A 331 31.89 26.32 -18.77
CA ALA A 331 31.89 24.92 -19.21
C ALA A 331 30.61 24.16 -18.79
N GLY A 332 29.59 24.25 -19.65
CA GLY A 332 28.32 23.54 -19.52
C GLY A 332 27.28 24.27 -18.65
N ASN A 333 26.03 23.80 -18.74
CA ASN A 333 24.85 24.53 -18.24
C ASN A 333 24.90 24.81 -16.72
N LYS A 334 25.44 23.88 -15.94
CA LYS A 334 25.58 24.06 -14.48
C LYS A 334 26.56 25.19 -14.13
N ALA A 335 27.65 25.33 -14.89
CA ALA A 335 28.61 26.40 -14.71
C ALA A 335 28.02 27.75 -15.14
N LYS A 336 27.26 27.78 -16.25
CA LYS A 336 26.50 28.96 -16.71
C LYS A 336 25.58 29.50 -15.62
N VAL A 337 24.80 28.63 -14.98
CA VAL A 337 23.92 28.98 -13.85
C VAL A 337 24.71 29.55 -12.66
N GLN A 338 25.90 29.00 -12.36
CA GLN A 338 26.71 29.50 -11.25
C GLN A 338 27.28 30.90 -11.55
N VAL A 339 27.68 31.17 -12.79
CA VAL A 339 28.12 32.51 -13.20
C VAL A 339 26.97 33.51 -13.05
N ILE A 340 25.76 33.14 -13.49
CA ILE A 340 24.56 33.98 -13.33
C ILE A 340 24.30 34.28 -11.85
N ARG A 341 24.34 33.27 -10.97
CA ARG A 341 24.18 33.49 -9.51
C ARG A 341 25.21 34.46 -8.95
N ASN A 342 26.47 34.32 -9.36
CA ASN A 342 27.55 35.21 -8.91
C ASN A 342 27.35 36.64 -9.39
N ILE A 343 26.84 36.85 -10.61
CA ILE A 343 26.52 38.19 -11.14
C ILE A 343 25.35 38.78 -10.35
N VAL A 344 24.26 38.04 -10.18
CA VAL A 344 23.07 38.48 -9.43
C VAL A 344 23.42 38.84 -7.98
N SER A 345 24.28 38.06 -7.32
CA SER A 345 24.72 38.36 -5.94
C SER A 345 25.52 39.65 -5.79
N LYS A 346 26.03 40.21 -6.89
CA LYS A 346 26.79 41.46 -6.91
C LYS A 346 25.93 42.68 -7.27
N ILE A 347 24.67 42.46 -7.67
CA ILE A 347 23.72 43.54 -7.88
C ILE A 347 23.35 44.09 -6.49
N PRO A 348 23.62 45.37 -6.17
CA PRO A 348 23.24 45.94 -4.89
C PRO A 348 21.72 45.84 -4.75
N GLY A 349 21.25 45.16 -3.71
CA GLY A 349 19.83 45.17 -3.38
C GLY A 349 19.38 46.58 -3.04
N THR A 350 18.26 47.04 -3.60
CA THR A 350 17.45 48.04 -2.90
C THR A 350 16.97 47.36 -1.63
N SER A 351 17.54 47.73 -0.49
CA SER A 351 17.09 47.25 0.81
C SER A 351 15.58 47.48 0.95
N THR A 352 14.79 46.41 0.93
CA THR A 352 13.59 46.40 1.76
C THR A 352 14.09 46.53 3.18
N ILE A 353 13.66 47.60 3.87
CA ILE A 353 13.93 47.80 5.30
C ILE A 353 13.39 46.59 6.04
N SER A 354 14.27 45.64 6.36
CA SER A 354 14.02 44.67 7.41
C SER A 354 14.11 45.43 8.73
N HIS A 355 13.02 45.45 9.49
CA HIS A 355 13.11 45.69 10.94
C HIS A 355 14.06 44.64 11.52
N GLN A 356 15.31 45.04 11.76
CA GLN A 356 16.16 44.46 12.79
C GLN A 356 16.14 45.45 13.94
N GLU A 357 15.51 45.05 15.05
CA GLU A 357 15.84 45.60 16.35
C GLU A 357 17.33 45.35 16.60
N ASN A 358 18.12 46.41 16.48
CA ASN A 358 19.39 46.51 17.18
C ASN A 358 19.25 47.71 18.10
N ASP A 359 19.59 47.51 19.37
CA ASP A 359 19.83 48.54 20.37
C ASP A 359 20.69 49.68 19.78
N GLU A 360 20.03 50.76 19.33
CA GLU A 360 20.64 52.08 19.15
C GLU A 360 20.00 53.02 20.18
N ASP A 361 20.34 52.80 21.45
CA ASP A 361 20.32 53.88 22.44
C ASP A 361 21.12 55.06 21.87
N ASN A 362 20.45 56.22 21.76
CA ASN A 362 20.98 57.55 21.40
C ASN A 362 20.92 57.98 19.93
N LYS A 363 19.74 57.99 19.30
CA LYS A 363 19.53 58.78 18.06
C LYS A 363 18.44 59.86 18.11
N PHE A 364 17.81 60.06 19.27
CA PHE A 364 16.78 61.10 19.45
C PHE A 364 16.90 61.84 20.80
N ALA A 365 18.10 61.98 21.34
CA ALA A 365 18.35 62.74 22.59
C ALA A 365 18.08 64.26 22.47
N ASP A 366 17.79 64.74 21.26
CA ASP A 366 17.69 66.18 20.96
C ASP A 366 16.24 66.66 20.74
N ILE A 367 15.23 65.83 21.04
CA ILE A 367 13.83 66.26 20.97
C ILE A 367 13.47 66.92 22.29
N ALA A 368 13.34 68.25 22.26
CA ALA A 368 12.88 69.04 23.40
C ALA A 368 11.52 68.51 23.91
N THR A 369 11.48 68.07 25.16
CA THR A 369 10.23 67.71 25.85
C THR A 369 9.30 68.92 25.91
N ASP A 370 8.15 68.83 25.24
CA ASP A 370 7.06 69.80 25.33
C ASP A 370 6.53 69.84 26.78
N PRO A 371 6.68 70.97 27.50
CA PRO A 371 6.27 71.06 28.89
C PRO A 371 4.74 71.09 29.10
N ILE A 372 3.93 71.12 28.04
CA ILE A 372 2.48 71.35 28.14
C ILE A 372 1.66 70.06 28.00
N ASN A 373 2.11 69.04 27.26
CA ASN A 373 1.32 67.82 27.01
C ASN A 373 2.01 66.55 27.52
N ARG A 374 1.87 66.27 28.82
CA ARG A 374 2.23 64.97 29.43
C ARG A 374 1.01 64.05 29.47
N TYR A 375 0.85 63.19 28.48
CA TYR A 375 -0.28 62.23 28.42
C TYR A 375 0.10 60.77 28.77
N GLU A 376 1.35 60.47 29.12
CA GLU A 376 1.80 59.08 29.37
C GLU A 376 2.36 58.82 30.78
N ASN A 377 2.00 59.65 31.76
CA ASN A 377 2.21 59.31 33.17
C ASN A 377 0.84 59.24 33.88
N GLU A 378 0.10 58.16 33.63
CA GLU A 378 -0.92 57.60 34.54
C GLU A 378 -1.07 56.08 34.32
#